data_AF-A0A926ZTK4-F1
#
_entry.id   AF-A0A926ZTK4-F1
#
_cell.length_a   1.000
_cell.length_b   1.000
_cell.length_c   1.000
_cell.angle_alpha   90.00
_cell.angle_beta   90.00
_cell.angle_gamma   90.00
#
_symmetry.space_group_name_H-M   'P 1'
#
loop_
_entity.id
_entity.type
_entity.pdbx_description
1 polymer ?
#
loop_
_entity_poly.entity_id
_entity_poly.type
_entity_poly.pdbx_seq_one_letter_code
_entity_poly.pdbx_strand_id
1 'polypeptide(L)'
;MIEPHCQMTAETVAEQDVVLCVGDTSFLDYGSIKAKTEGYGPIGKAGNGLILHSALAIEPQTGQSMGLLWQKLWNREPKLKPPQDETLTQKKQRQAAARKEARNRPFEQKESYKWVD
;
A
#
# COMPACT_ATOMS: atom_id res chain seq x y z
N MET A 1 3.39 17.19 -0.60
CA MET A 1 4.03 17.62 -1.87
C MET A 1 3.16 17.28 -3.09
N ILE A 2 2.44 16.15 -3.12
CA ILE A 2 1.56 15.81 -4.26
C ILE A 2 0.20 16.52 -4.25
N GLU A 3 -0.29 16.92 -3.07
CA GLU A 3 -1.62 17.54 -2.88
C GLU A 3 -2.00 18.61 -3.92
N PRO A 4 -1.15 19.62 -4.24
CA PRO A 4 -1.53 20.65 -5.20
C PRO A 4 -1.71 20.10 -6.63
N HIS A 5 -0.96 19.06 -6.99
CA HIS A 5 -1.12 18.40 -8.30
C HIS A 5 -2.42 17.60 -8.35
N CYS A 6 -2.76 16.90 -7.26
CA CYS A 6 -4.03 16.19 -7.17
C CYS A 6 -5.23 17.14 -7.24
N GLN A 7 -5.15 18.29 -6.56
CA GLN A 7 -6.18 19.31 -6.63
C GLN A 7 -6.35 19.87 -8.06
N MET A 8 -5.25 20.19 -8.73
CA MET A 8 -5.29 20.65 -10.12
C MET A 8 -5.89 19.60 -11.06
N THR A 9 -5.53 18.32 -10.89
CA THR A 9 -6.16 17.24 -11.67
C THR A 9 -7.65 17.11 -11.35
N ALA A 10 -8.04 17.24 -10.08
CA ALA A 10 -9.44 17.17 -9.68
C ALA A 10 -10.29 18.29 -10.29
N GLU A 11 -9.75 19.51 -10.39
CA GLU A 11 -10.39 20.64 -11.08
C GLU A 11 -10.64 20.32 -12.56
N THR A 12 -9.63 19.83 -13.28
CA THR A 12 -9.78 19.40 -14.69
C THR A 12 -10.76 18.24 -14.85
N VAL A 13 -10.75 17.27 -13.93
CA VAL A 13 -11.66 16.12 -13.94
C VAL A 13 -13.11 16.53 -13.69
N ALA A 14 -13.35 17.55 -12.86
CA ALA A 14 -14.70 18.06 -12.58
C ALA A 14 -15.39 18.67 -13.80
N GLU A 15 -14.64 19.04 -14.85
CA GLU A 15 -15.16 19.56 -16.11
C GLU A 15 -15.53 18.45 -17.13
N GLN A 16 -15.24 17.18 -16.82
CA GLN A 16 -15.51 16.05 -17.72
C GLN A 16 -16.79 15.31 -17.33
N ASP A 17 -17.53 14.82 -18.33
CA ASP A 17 -18.74 14.01 -18.10
C ASP A 17 -18.41 12.64 -17.48
N VAL A 18 -17.33 12.01 -17.93
CA VAL A 18 -16.87 10.69 -17.48
C VAL A 18 -15.35 10.62 -17.45
N VAL A 19 -14.79 10.10 -16.36
CA VAL A 19 -13.35 9.83 -16.21
C VAL A 19 -13.17 8.44 -15.60
N LEU A 20 -12.13 7.73 -16.04
CA LEU A 20 -11.70 6.48 -15.41
C LEU A 20 -10.70 6.80 -14.30
N CYS A 21 -11.02 6.41 -13.06
CA CYS A 21 -10.10 6.47 -11.93
C CYS A 21 -9.39 5.12 -11.78
N VAL A 22 -8.20 5.00 -12.34
CA VAL A 22 -7.43 3.75 -12.33
C VAL A 22 -6.49 3.71 -11.14
N GLY A 23 -6.77 2.83 -10.19
CA GLY A 23 -5.94 2.60 -9.01
C GLY A 23 -5.02 1.39 -9.18
N ASP A 24 -3.73 1.55 -8.86
CA ASP A 24 -2.79 0.42 -8.80
C ASP A 24 -1.70 0.62 -7.72
N THR A 25 -1.04 -0.46 -7.31
CA THR A 25 -0.03 -0.46 -6.25
C THR A 25 1.32 -0.89 -6.79
N SER A 26 2.31 -0.01 -6.64
CA SER A 26 3.71 -0.29 -6.94
C SER A 26 4.56 -0.38 -5.67
N PHE A 27 5.67 -1.11 -5.75
CA PHE A 27 6.62 -1.23 -4.65
C PHE A 27 7.93 -0.54 -5.01
N LEU A 28 8.39 0.34 -4.13
CA LEU A 28 9.70 0.97 -4.24
C LEU A 28 10.70 0.09 -3.47
N ASP A 29 11.43 -0.76 -4.18
CA ASP A 29 12.38 -1.69 -3.55
C ASP A 29 13.75 -1.04 -3.35
N TYR A 30 14.12 -0.85 -2.08
CA TYR A 30 15.42 -0.32 -1.67
C TYR A 30 16.27 -1.38 -0.98
N GLY A 31 15.98 -2.67 -1.19
CA GLY A 31 16.64 -3.78 -0.50
C GLY A 31 18.16 -3.83 -0.67
N SER A 32 18.70 -3.28 -1.75
CA SER A 32 20.15 -3.15 -1.99
C SER A 32 20.81 -2.02 -1.20
N ILE A 33 20.05 -1.01 -0.76
CA ILE A 33 20.55 0.14 -0.02
C ILE A 33 20.63 -0.23 1.47
N LYS A 34 21.80 -0.73 1.91
CA LYS A 34 22.02 -1.10 3.31
C LYS A 34 22.38 0.06 4.22
N ALA A 35 22.90 1.16 3.65
CA ALA A 35 23.31 2.33 4.40
C ALA A 35 22.14 3.10 5.04
N LYS A 36 20.91 2.90 4.54
CA LYS A 36 19.70 3.54 5.06
C LYS A 36 18.53 2.57 4.95
N THR A 37 18.02 2.13 6.09
CA THR A 37 16.88 1.21 6.19
C THR A 37 15.76 1.73 7.09
N GLU A 38 16.03 2.82 7.83
CA GLU A 38 15.03 3.49 8.66
C GLU A 38 13.89 4.04 7.79
N GLY A 39 12.65 3.79 8.22
CA GLY A 39 11.44 4.15 7.48
C GLY A 39 11.07 3.18 6.35
N TYR A 40 11.86 2.14 6.09
CA TYR A 40 11.50 1.08 5.13
C TYR A 40 10.85 -0.11 5.83
N GLY A 41 10.11 -0.90 5.06
CA GLY A 41 9.43 -2.08 5.55
C GLY A 41 9.39 -3.22 4.53
N PRO A 42 8.98 -4.42 4.96
CA PRO A 42 8.88 -5.57 4.08
C PRO A 42 7.81 -5.35 2.99
N ILE A 43 8.22 -5.43 1.73
CA ILE A 43 7.34 -5.31 0.55
C ILE A 43 7.04 -6.66 -0.11
N GLY A 44 7.57 -7.76 0.43
CA GLY A 44 7.35 -9.11 -0.09
C GLY A 44 8.14 -10.14 0.70
N LYS A 45 8.60 -11.21 0.04
CA LYS A 45 9.44 -12.24 0.69
C LYS A 45 10.87 -11.78 0.95
N ALA A 46 11.45 -10.98 0.04
CA ALA A 46 12.86 -10.60 0.09
C ALA A 46 13.14 -9.10 -0.12
N GLY A 47 12.12 -8.29 -0.43
CA GLY A 47 12.25 -6.85 -0.67
C GLY A 47 12.05 -6.01 0.59
N ASN A 48 12.70 -4.85 0.64
CA ASN A 48 12.58 -3.89 1.73
C ASN A 48 12.51 -2.46 1.18
N GLY A 49 11.44 -1.74 1.48
CA GLY A 49 11.23 -0.41 0.94
C GLY A 49 9.85 0.14 1.26
N LEU A 50 9.21 0.76 0.27
CA LEU A 50 7.93 1.46 0.44
C LEU A 50 6.85 0.90 -0.48
N ILE A 51 5.60 1.05 -0.07
CA ILE A 51 4.41 0.74 -0.85
C ILE A 51 3.80 2.06 -1.32
N LEU A 52 3.56 2.15 -2.61
CA LEU A 52 2.98 3.31 -3.27
C LEU A 52 1.67 2.89 -3.92
N HIS A 53 0.55 3.43 -3.44
CA HIS A 53 -0.73 3.29 -4.12
C HIS A 53 -1.09 4.64 -4.76
N SER A 54 -1.49 4.60 -6.03
CA SER A 54 -1.80 5.79 -6.82
C SER A 54 -3.12 5.59 -7.55
N ALA A 55 -3.89 6.67 -7.68
CA ALA A 55 -5.10 6.73 -8.50
C ALA A 55 -4.87 7.73 -9.64
N LEU A 56 -4.94 7.26 -10.88
CA LEU A 56 -4.71 8.06 -12.09
C LEU A 56 -6.05 8.32 -12.80
N ALA A 57 -6.31 9.58 -13.13
CA ALA A 57 -7.41 9.97 -14.00
C ALA A 57 -7.05 9.73 -15.46
N ILE A 58 -7.92 9.00 -16.16
CA ILE A 58 -7.77 8.66 -17.57
C ILE A 58 -9.05 9.02 -18.32
N GLU A 59 -8.88 9.70 -19.45
CA GLU A 59 -9.95 9.97 -20.40
C GLU A 59 -10.34 8.65 -21.11
N PRO A 60 -11.62 8.23 -21.05
CA PRO A 60 -12.05 6.89 -21.44
C PRO A 60 -11.96 6.56 -22.94
N GLN A 61 -12.15 7.53 -23.85
CA GLN A 61 -12.19 7.28 -25.29
C GLN A 61 -10.79 7.05 -25.89
N THR A 62 -9.80 7.82 -25.46
CA THR A 62 -8.43 7.81 -26.01
C THR A 62 -7.43 7.13 -25.08
N GLY A 63 -7.76 6.98 -23.79
CA GLY A 63 -6.83 6.51 -22.78
C GLY A 63 -5.81 7.57 -22.35
N GLN A 64 -6.06 8.85 -22.68
CA GLN A 64 -5.14 9.93 -22.30
C GLN A 64 -5.13 10.14 -20.79
N SER A 65 -3.93 10.14 -20.21
CA SER A 65 -3.73 10.47 -18.80
C SER A 65 -3.98 11.95 -18.55
N MET A 66 -4.84 12.25 -17.58
CA MET A 66 -5.15 13.61 -17.13
C MET A 66 -4.30 14.02 -15.91
N GLY A 67 -3.85 13.05 -15.11
CA GLY A 67 -3.02 13.29 -13.93
C GLY A 67 -3.40 12.39 -12.74
N LEU A 68 -2.70 12.58 -11.62
CA LEU A 68 -2.95 11.82 -10.38
C LEU A 68 -4.07 12.47 -9.58
N LEU A 69 -5.09 11.68 -9.21
CA LEU A 69 -6.16 12.12 -8.31
C LEU A 69 -5.80 11.91 -6.84
N TRP A 70 -5.00 10.90 -6.55
CA TRP A 70 -4.63 10.54 -5.19
C TRP A 70 -3.36 9.70 -5.20
N GLN A 71 -2.58 9.82 -4.12
CA GLN A 71 -1.40 8.99 -3.93
C GLN A 71 -1.09 8.84 -2.44
N LYS A 72 -0.78 7.60 -2.05
CA LYS A 72 -0.34 7.29 -0.70
C LYS A 72 0.92 6.44 -0.68
N LEU A 73 1.83 6.82 0.21
CA LEU A 73 3.11 6.17 0.44
C LEU A 73 3.17 5.70 1.88
N TRP A 74 3.52 4.43 2.11
CA TRP A 74 3.74 3.91 3.46
C TRP A 74 4.71 2.73 3.46
N ASN A 75 5.19 2.37 4.65
CA ASN A 75 5.94 1.16 4.93
C ASN A 75 5.15 0.21 5.83
N ARG A 76 5.53 -1.08 5.82
CA ARG A 76 5.04 -2.07 6.78
C ARG A 76 5.97 -2.12 7.98
N GLU A 77 5.40 -2.38 9.15
CA GLU A 77 6.21 -2.75 10.32
C GLU A 77 6.87 -4.12 10.12
N PRO A 78 8.15 -4.28 10.45
CA PRO A 78 8.80 -5.57 10.48
C PRO A 78 8.06 -6.50 11.45
N LYS A 79 7.77 -7.73 11.00
CA LYS A 79 7.18 -8.74 11.90
C LYS A 79 8.24 -9.26 12.86
N LEU A 80 7.86 -9.43 14.12
CA LEU A 80 8.71 -10.11 15.10
C LEU A 80 9.09 -11.50 14.58
N LYS A 81 10.37 -11.85 14.79
CA LYS A 81 10.85 -13.19 14.46
C LYS A 81 10.10 -14.21 15.33
N PRO A 82 9.67 -15.35 14.77
CA PRO A 82 9.07 -16.40 15.57
C PRO A 82 10.09 -16.97 16.58
N PRO A 83 9.63 -17.57 17.68
CA PRO A 83 10.52 -18.28 18.62
C PRO A 83 11.36 -19.33 17.89
N GLN A 84 12.64 -19.46 18.25
CA GLN A 84 13.55 -20.41 17.61
C GLN A 84 13.18 -21.87 17.93
N ASP A 85 12.71 -22.14 19.14
CA ASP A 85 12.44 -23.50 19.65
C ASP A 85 10.95 -23.90 19.58
N GLU A 86 10.17 -23.36 18.62
CA GLU A 86 8.75 -23.72 18.49
C GLU A 86 8.56 -25.10 17.84
N THR A 87 7.77 -25.98 18.48
CA THR A 87 7.27 -27.22 17.87
C THR A 87 6.29 -26.93 16.73
N LEU A 88 6.07 -27.89 15.83
CA LEU A 88 5.09 -27.77 14.74
C LEU A 88 3.67 -27.46 15.26
N THR A 89 3.30 -28.01 16.42
CA THR A 89 2.00 -27.79 17.06
C THR A 89 1.89 -26.35 17.58
N GLN A 90 2.90 -25.86 18.30
CA GLN A 90 2.96 -24.48 18.79
C GLN A 90 2.92 -23.47 17.62
N LYS A 91 3.66 -23.74 16.55
CA LYS A 91 3.64 -22.93 15.32
C LYS A 91 2.24 -22.85 14.71
N LYS A 92 1.54 -23.98 14.58
CA LYS A 92 0.16 -24.02 14.05
C LYS A 92 -0.80 -23.21 14.93
N GLN A 93 -0.73 -23.38 16.25
CA GLN A 93 -1.56 -22.65 17.21
C GLN A 93 -1.31 -21.13 17.13
N ARG A 94 -0.05 -20.69 17.15
CA ARG A 94 0.33 -19.28 17.02
C ARG A 94 -0.18 -18.66 15.72
N GLN A 95 -0.01 -19.34 14.59
CA GLN A 95 -0.50 -18.85 13.30
C GLN A 95 -2.04 -18.78 13.25
N ALA A 96 -2.74 -19.77 13.85
CA ALA A 96 -4.19 -19.75 13.93
C ALA A 96 -4.70 -18.57 14.78
N ALA A 97 -4.08 -18.33 15.93
CA ALA A 97 -4.39 -17.19 16.80
C ALA A 97 -4.15 -15.86 16.07
N ALA A 98 -2.98 -15.68 15.45
CA ALA A 98 -2.67 -14.47 14.69
C ALA A 98 -3.65 -14.23 13.51
N ARG A 99 -4.05 -15.28 12.79
CA ARG A 99 -5.08 -15.17 11.73
C ARG A 99 -6.44 -14.78 12.29
N LYS A 100 -6.83 -15.32 13.45
CA LYS A 100 -8.10 -14.97 14.12
C LYS A 100 -8.10 -13.51 14.54
N GLU A 101 -7.03 -13.05 15.19
CA GLU A 101 -6.86 -11.65 15.58
C GLU A 101 -6.92 -10.71 14.36
N ALA A 102 -6.18 -11.02 13.30
CA ALA A 102 -6.15 -10.20 12.09
C ALA A 102 -7.53 -10.09 11.40
N ARG A 103 -8.34 -11.15 11.43
CA ARG A 103 -9.72 -11.11 10.87
C ARG A 103 -10.64 -10.23 11.70
N ASN A 104 -10.54 -10.33 13.02
CA ASN A 104 -11.40 -9.64 13.99
C ASN A 104 -11.06 -8.14 14.15
N ARG A 105 -9.90 -7.72 13.65
CA ARG A 105 -9.49 -6.32 13.67
C ARG A 105 -10.52 -5.43 12.94
N PRO A 106 -10.86 -4.24 13.48
CA PRO A 106 -11.66 -3.23 12.77
C PRO A 106 -11.06 -2.91 11.40
N PHE A 107 -11.91 -2.54 10.44
CA PHE A 107 -11.47 -2.32 9.05
C PHE A 107 -10.40 -1.24 8.96
N GLU A 108 -10.58 -0.14 9.69
CA GLU A 108 -9.71 1.04 9.77
C GLU A 108 -8.30 0.72 10.26
N GLN A 109 -8.15 -0.39 10.99
CA GLN A 109 -6.86 -0.86 11.50
C GLN A 109 -6.23 -1.96 10.62
N LYS A 110 -6.91 -2.38 9.55
CA LYS A 110 -6.36 -3.31 8.56
C LYS A 110 -5.52 -2.54 7.53
N GLU A 111 -4.49 -3.20 7.02
CA GLU A 111 -3.67 -2.61 5.95
C GLU A 111 -4.52 -2.24 4.73
N SER A 112 -5.54 -3.04 4.37
CA SER A 112 -6.45 -2.77 3.26
C SER A 112 -7.19 -1.43 3.35
N TYR A 113 -7.33 -0.85 4.55
CA TYR A 113 -7.93 0.48 4.71
C TYR A 113 -7.08 1.56 4.05
N LYS A 114 -5.75 1.37 3.96
CA LYS A 114 -4.85 2.36 3.35
C LYS A 114 -5.09 2.60 1.85
N TRP A 115 -5.94 1.81 1.20
CA TRP A 115 -6.32 1.97 -0.21
C TRP A 115 -7.56 2.85 -0.39
N VAL A 116 -8.28 3.15 0.69
CA VAL A 116 -9.60 3.81 0.63
C VAL A 116 -9.73 4.98 1.62
N ASP A 117 -8.66 5.32 2.34
CA ASP A 117 -8.66 6.38 3.34
C ASP A 117 -8.25 7.76 2.80
#